data_AF-A0A3E1F059-F1
#
_entry.id   AF-A0A3E1F059-F1
#
_cell.length_a   1.000
_cell.length_b   1.000
_cell.length_c   1.000
_cell.angle_alpha   90.00
_cell.angle_beta   90.00
_cell.angle_gamma   90.00
#
_symmetry.space_group_name_H-M   'P 1'
#
loop_
_entity.id
_entity.type
_entity.pdbx_description
1 polymer ?
#
loop_
_entity_poly.entity_id
_entity_poly.type
_entity_poly.pdbx_seq_one_letter_code
_entity_poly.pdbx_strand_id
1 'polypeptide(L)'
;MNNQFSVFVKRYLIAAFIAVFGIVMVVIGMNSNQDAIFMMAAINLLIGGVLAILFSAGILNRNFVFGIGIVCIAASVYFMYESYVSVEKTQQHQIDYAKSEALMRHSLSQIRTIQRAYKSKHGHYAEDFDELKSFFENDKVEKIESLGSVPSRKLTVEERDALYDDKRALDKNMTEREAALLAAQGNPSNAEDLAGFKRDTLQVLYKDEFLSSRSLKREREELGLGEFDIDELKYIPMTDPREEWTMETRKNVPFLKSDTIATIHVYGKEAVSRFEDGSRKEVGFGNLKTNSDKATWE
;
A
#
# COMPACT_ATOMS: atom_id res chain seq x y z
N MET A 1 -9.03 22.00 66.67
CA MET A 1 -7.75 21.82 65.94
C MET A 1 -7.88 21.67 64.41
N ASN A 2 -9.05 21.90 63.77
CA ASN A 2 -9.23 21.65 62.32
C ASN A 2 -9.07 22.86 61.37
N ASN A 3 -9.08 24.11 61.86
CA ASN A 3 -9.07 25.27 60.94
C ASN A 3 -7.69 25.59 60.37
N GLN A 4 -6.62 25.51 61.17
CA GLN A 4 -5.26 25.86 60.73
C GLN A 4 -4.70 24.84 59.72
N PHE A 5 -4.95 23.54 59.95
CA PHE A 5 -4.57 22.49 59.01
C PHE A 5 -5.35 22.60 57.68
N SER A 6 -6.66 22.86 57.74
CA SER A 6 -7.48 23.07 56.53
C SER A 6 -7.01 24.28 55.71
N VAL A 7 -6.65 25.39 56.36
CA VAL A 7 -6.12 26.59 55.70
C VAL A 7 -4.74 26.33 55.09
N PHE A 8 -3.85 25.62 55.80
CA PHE A 8 -2.54 25.24 55.28
C PHE A 8 -2.67 24.35 54.04
N VAL A 9 -3.48 23.29 54.13
CA VAL A 9 -3.73 22.37 53.00
C VAL A 9 -4.28 23.15 51.80
N LYS A 10 -5.30 24.00 51.98
CA LYS A 10 -5.86 24.79 50.86
C LYS A 10 -4.84 25.73 50.22
N ARG A 11 -3.88 26.26 50.99
CA ARG A 11 -2.88 27.22 50.50
C ARG A 11 -1.77 26.57 49.67
N TYR A 12 -1.38 25.33 49.97
CA TYR A 12 -0.27 24.64 49.30
C TYR A 12 -0.69 23.51 48.35
N LEU A 13 -1.91 22.98 48.47
CA LEU A 13 -2.34 21.77 47.74
C LEU A 13 -2.21 21.90 46.22
N ILE A 14 -2.63 23.03 45.64
CA ILE A 14 -2.56 23.24 44.19
C ILE A 14 -1.10 23.31 43.73
N ALA A 15 -0.25 24.05 44.45
CA ALA A 15 1.17 24.20 44.12
C ALA A 15 1.93 22.87 44.28
N ALA A 16 1.64 22.12 45.35
CA ALA A 16 2.18 20.80 45.59
C ALA A 16 1.77 19.79 44.51
N PHE A 17 0.51 19.82 44.07
CA PHE A 17 0.03 18.98 42.98
C PHE A 17 0.77 19.28 41.67
N ILE A 18 0.90 20.56 41.29
CA ILE A 18 1.62 20.97 40.08
C ILE A 18 3.10 20.56 40.16
N ALA A 19 3.76 20.75 41.30
CA ALA A 19 5.14 20.37 41.49
C ALA A 19 5.33 18.85 41.36
N VAL A 20 4.49 18.05 42.04
CA VAL A 20 4.53 16.58 41.96
C VAL A 20 4.26 16.11 40.53
N PHE A 21 3.28 16.69 39.85
CA PHE A 21 2.98 16.37 38.47
C PHE A 21 4.16 16.71 37.54
N GLY A 22 4.82 17.85 37.74
CA GLY A 22 6.07 18.20 37.05
C GLY A 22 7.18 17.17 37.26
N ILE A 23 7.39 16.70 38.51
CA ILE A 23 8.38 15.65 38.81
C ILE A 23 8.05 14.37 38.04
N VAL A 24 6.79 13.93 38.07
CA VAL A 24 6.35 12.72 37.37
C VAL A 24 6.60 12.85 35.87
N MET A 25 6.26 13.99 35.26
CA MET A 25 6.46 14.23 33.83
C MET A 25 7.95 14.22 33.45
N VAL A 26 8.83 14.80 34.28
CA VAL A 26 10.29 14.74 34.07
C VAL A 26 10.79 13.30 34.13
N VAL A 27 10.36 12.53 35.12
CA VAL A 27 10.74 11.11 35.26
C VAL A 27 10.27 10.29 34.06
N ILE A 28 9.04 10.50 33.59
CA ILE A 28 8.52 9.83 32.39
C ILE A 28 9.33 10.21 31.17
N GLY A 29 9.64 11.50 30.97
CA GLY A 29 10.38 11.95 29.80
C GLY A 29 11.80 11.37 29.74
N MET A 30 12.48 11.25 30.90
CA MET A 30 13.79 10.60 30.99
C MET A 30 13.75 9.10 30.67
N ASN A 31 12.68 8.40 31.08
CA ASN A 31 12.57 6.95 30.89
C ASN A 31 12.06 6.56 29.49
N SER A 32 11.37 7.46 28.80
CA SER A 32 10.65 7.17 27.56
C SER A 32 11.28 7.81 26.31
N ASN A 33 12.55 8.24 26.37
CA ASN A 33 13.27 8.94 25.28
C ASN A 33 12.40 9.98 24.56
N GLN A 34 11.65 10.77 25.34
CA GLN A 34 10.74 11.77 24.79
C GLN A 34 11.52 12.94 24.20
N ASP A 35 10.86 13.68 23.31
CA ASP A 35 11.44 14.84 22.67
C ASP A 35 11.93 15.89 23.69
N ALA A 36 12.99 16.62 23.32
CA ALA A 36 13.61 17.64 24.15
C ALA A 36 12.61 18.73 24.57
N ILE A 37 11.62 19.03 23.71
CA ILE A 37 10.57 20.02 23.96
C ILE A 37 9.64 19.56 25.09
N PHE A 38 9.30 18.27 25.13
CA PHE A 38 8.53 17.67 26.23
C PHE A 38 9.28 17.80 27.56
N MET A 39 10.59 17.50 27.56
CA MET A 39 11.42 17.63 28.75
C MET A 39 11.50 19.07 29.26
N MET A 40 11.68 20.03 28.36
CA MET A 40 11.72 21.46 28.71
C MET A 40 10.38 21.95 29.26
N ALA A 41 9.25 21.48 28.71
CA ALA A 41 7.93 21.79 29.24
C ALA A 41 7.69 21.19 30.63
N ALA A 42 8.12 19.94 30.86
CA ALA A 42 8.03 19.28 32.17
C ALA A 42 8.85 19.99 33.24
N ILE A 43 10.06 20.45 32.89
CA ILE A 43 10.92 21.26 33.78
C ILE A 43 10.27 22.62 34.07
N ASN A 44 9.71 23.29 33.05
CA ASN A 44 9.03 24.58 33.24
C ASN A 44 7.82 24.44 34.18
N LEU A 45 7.07 23.34 34.07
CA LEU A 45 5.96 23.02 34.96
C LEU A 45 6.42 22.77 36.41
N LEU A 46 7.53 22.05 36.57
CA LEU A 46 8.15 21.82 37.88
C LEU A 46 8.59 23.14 38.52
N ILE A 47 9.27 24.01 37.76
CA ILE A 47 9.69 25.34 38.22
C ILE A 47 8.49 26.15 38.67
N GLY A 48 7.39 26.16 37.89
CA GLY A 48 6.15 26.83 38.26
C GLY A 48 5.56 26.32 39.59
N GLY A 49 5.53 25.00 39.78
CA GLY A 49 5.07 24.37 41.03
C GLY A 49 5.94 24.74 42.23
N VAL A 50 7.27 24.67 42.09
CA VAL A 50 8.23 25.01 43.15
C VAL A 50 8.13 26.50 43.52
N LEU A 51 8.05 27.39 42.52
CA LEU A 51 7.88 28.82 42.75
C LEU A 51 6.59 29.13 43.51
N ALA A 52 5.49 28.45 43.16
CA ALA A 52 4.21 28.61 43.86
C ALA A 52 4.29 28.16 45.33
N ILE A 53 5.02 27.07 45.63
CA ILE A 53 5.27 26.63 47.01
C ILE A 53 6.11 27.67 47.77
N LEU A 54 7.21 28.14 47.18
CA LEU A 54 8.13 29.10 47.82
C LEU A 54 7.49 30.48 48.05
N PHE A 55 6.63 30.92 47.12
CA PHE A 55 5.82 32.13 47.29
C PHE A 55 4.80 31.95 48.42
N SER A 56 4.10 30.80 48.44
CA SER A 56 3.16 30.49 49.50
C SER A 56 3.84 30.37 50.87
N ALA A 57 5.10 29.90 50.93
CA ALA A 57 5.92 29.86 52.13
C ALA A 57 6.40 31.24 52.62
N GLY A 58 6.20 32.30 51.85
CA GLY A 58 6.64 33.66 52.19
C GLY A 58 8.15 33.87 52.04
N ILE A 59 8.87 32.93 51.42
CA ILE A 59 10.32 32.99 51.21
C ILE A 59 10.66 33.94 50.05
N LEU A 60 9.81 34.00 49.03
CA LEU A 60 10.04 34.78 47.82
C LEU A 60 9.19 36.06 47.74
N ASN A 61 9.82 37.13 47.24
CA ASN A 61 9.16 38.41 46.97
C ASN A 61 8.20 38.32 45.77
N ARG A 62 7.05 38.99 45.88
CA ARG A 62 6.00 39.00 44.84
C ARG A 62 6.53 39.41 43.45
N ASN A 63 7.37 40.46 43.37
CA ASN A 63 7.89 40.95 42.09
C ASN A 63 8.81 39.95 41.40
N PHE A 64 9.57 39.17 42.19
CA PHE A 64 10.46 38.14 41.66
C PHE A 64 9.67 36.97 41.09
N VAL A 65 8.65 36.50 41.83
CA VAL A 65 7.74 35.44 41.38
C VAL A 65 6.95 35.87 40.14
N PHE A 66 6.51 37.12 40.09
CA PHE A 66 5.81 37.68 38.93
C PHE A 66 6.72 37.73 37.68
N GLY A 67 7.96 38.18 37.82
CA GLY A 67 8.93 38.23 36.72
C GLY A 67 9.21 36.85 36.12
N ILE A 68 9.50 35.86 36.97
CA ILE A 68 9.73 34.48 36.49
C ILE A 68 8.43 33.88 35.94
N GLY A 69 7.28 34.18 36.56
CA GLY A 69 5.98 33.73 36.07
C GLY A 69 5.70 34.17 34.63
N ILE A 70 6.03 35.40 34.25
CA ILE A 70 5.90 35.88 32.87
C ILE A 70 6.80 35.08 31.92
N VAL A 71 8.04 34.81 32.31
CA VAL A 71 8.97 34.00 31.48
C VAL A 71 8.46 32.57 31.32
N CYS A 72 7.97 31.96 32.40
CA CYS A 72 7.38 30.61 32.35
C CYS A 72 6.14 30.56 31.45
N ILE A 73 5.30 31.60 31.45
CA ILE A 73 4.14 31.69 30.55
C ILE A 73 4.60 31.81 29.10
N ALA A 74 5.56 32.69 28.80
CA ALA A 74 6.09 32.85 27.45
C ALA A 74 6.73 31.53 26.93
N ALA A 75 7.50 30.84 27.78
CA ALA A 75 8.06 29.54 27.46
C ALA A 75 6.98 28.48 27.20
N SER A 76 5.91 28.44 28.01
CA SER A 76 4.78 27.54 27.80
C SER A 76 4.06 27.78 26.47
N VAL A 77 3.87 29.04 26.07
CA VAL A 77 3.28 29.39 24.77
C VAL A 77 4.18 28.90 23.62
N TYR A 78 5.50 29.10 23.75
CA TYR A 78 6.45 28.59 22.76
C TYR A 78 6.42 27.06 22.64
N PHE A 79 6.45 26.33 23.77
CA PHE A 79 6.38 24.86 23.74
C PHE A 79 5.06 24.34 23.16
N MET A 80 3.95 25.03 23.42
CA MET A 80 2.66 24.69 22.84
C MET A 80 2.67 24.83 21.31
N TYR A 81 3.28 25.91 20.80
CA TYR A 81 3.42 26.13 19.36
C TYR A 81 4.31 25.07 18.71
N GLU A 82 5.50 24.82 19.25
CA GLU A 82 6.42 23.80 18.71
C GLU A 82 5.81 22.39 18.76
N SER A 83 5.14 22.04 19.87
CA SER A 83 4.47 20.74 19.98
C SER A 83 3.36 20.58 18.94
N TYR A 84 2.64 21.65 18.61
CA TYR A 84 1.63 21.63 17.56
C TYR A 84 2.27 21.39 16.19
N VAL A 85 3.30 22.15 15.85
CA VAL A 85 4.02 22.04 14.56
C VAL A 85 4.67 20.67 14.39
N SER A 86 5.29 20.12 15.45
CA SER A 86 5.91 18.80 15.41
C SER A 86 4.87 17.69 15.14
N VAL A 87 3.72 17.72 15.82
CA VAL A 87 2.65 16.74 15.61
C VAL A 87 2.07 16.85 14.20
N GLU A 88 1.84 18.07 13.71
CA GLU A 88 1.35 18.31 12.36
C GLU A 88 2.33 17.78 11.30
N LYS A 89 3.63 18.05 11.45
CA LYS A 89 4.68 17.54 10.55
C LYS A 89 4.70 16.01 10.52
N THR A 90 4.63 15.36 11.68
CA THR A 90 4.61 13.89 11.77
C THR A 90 3.35 13.28 11.18
N GLN A 91 2.20 13.91 11.42
CA GLN A 91 0.95 13.47 10.82
C GLN A 91 1.01 13.59 9.29
N GLN A 92 1.49 14.73 8.79
CA GLN A 92 1.61 14.95 7.34
C GLN A 92 2.59 13.96 6.71
N HIS A 93 3.74 13.71 7.34
CA HIS A 93 4.71 12.74 6.86
C HIS A 93 4.13 11.32 6.79
N GLN A 94 3.33 10.89 7.78
CA GLN A 94 2.66 9.60 7.75
C GLN A 94 1.63 9.50 6.62
N ILE A 95 0.88 10.58 6.36
CA ILE A 95 -0.08 10.66 5.25
C ILE A 95 0.65 10.57 3.91
N ASP A 96 1.74 11.33 3.75
CA ASP A 96 2.54 11.36 2.52
C ASP A 96 3.22 10.01 2.27
N TYR A 97 3.76 9.38 3.31
CA TYR A 97 4.32 8.03 3.23
C TYR A 97 3.24 7.03 2.78
N ALA A 98 2.08 6.99 3.45
CA ALA A 98 1.01 6.04 3.11
C ALA A 98 0.49 6.24 1.68
N LYS A 99 0.35 7.50 1.24
CA LYS A 99 -0.03 7.84 -0.13
C LYS A 99 1.04 7.39 -1.13
N SER A 100 2.31 7.69 -0.87
CA SER A 100 3.41 7.30 -1.74
C SER A 100 3.51 5.78 -1.87
N GLU A 101 3.37 5.05 -0.75
CA GLU A 101 3.40 3.59 -0.71
C GLU A 101 2.26 2.98 -1.53
N ALA A 102 1.04 3.49 -1.39
CA ALA A 102 -0.10 3.04 -2.18
C ALA A 102 0.11 3.26 -3.68
N LEU A 103 0.60 4.44 -4.08
CA LEU A 103 0.87 4.78 -5.47
C LEU A 103 2.01 3.92 -6.07
N MET A 104 3.10 3.72 -5.34
CA MET A 104 4.22 2.88 -5.77
C MET A 104 3.79 1.42 -5.94
N ARG A 105 3.06 0.86 -4.96
CA ARG A 105 2.53 -0.52 -5.05
C ARG A 105 1.61 -0.68 -6.26
N HIS A 106 0.73 0.29 -6.50
CA HIS A 106 -0.15 0.28 -7.67
C HIS A 106 0.66 0.34 -8.98
N SER A 107 1.59 1.29 -9.11
CA SER A 107 2.48 1.41 -10.29
C SER A 107 3.26 0.13 -10.56
N LEU A 108 3.91 -0.44 -9.55
CA LEU A 108 4.67 -1.69 -9.68
C LEU A 108 3.76 -2.90 -10.00
N SER A 109 2.53 -2.94 -9.47
CA SER A 109 1.54 -3.96 -9.81
C SER A 109 1.12 -3.88 -11.29
N GLN A 110 0.96 -2.66 -11.81
CA GLN A 110 0.68 -2.44 -13.23
C GLN A 110 1.86 -2.91 -14.10
N ILE A 111 3.09 -2.48 -13.78
CA ILE A 111 4.29 -2.93 -14.50
C ILE A 111 4.38 -4.46 -14.49
N ARG A 112 4.17 -5.10 -13.32
CA ARG A 112 4.19 -6.56 -13.19
C ARG A 112 3.12 -7.22 -14.06
N THR A 113 1.91 -6.67 -14.11
CA THR A 113 0.80 -7.22 -14.90
C THR A 113 1.12 -7.20 -16.39
N ILE A 114 1.67 -6.07 -16.88
CA ILE A 114 2.08 -5.94 -18.29
C ILE A 114 3.25 -6.88 -18.59
N GLN A 115 4.24 -6.97 -17.71
CA GLN A 115 5.39 -7.88 -17.84
C GLN A 115 4.99 -9.36 -17.86
N ARG A 116 4.00 -9.76 -17.05
CA ARG A 116 3.42 -11.12 -17.08
C ARG A 116 2.75 -11.41 -18.41
N ALA A 117 1.99 -10.46 -18.96
CA ALA A 117 1.36 -10.61 -20.26
C ALA A 117 2.39 -10.70 -21.39
N TYR A 118 3.41 -9.83 -21.37
CA TYR A 118 4.53 -9.86 -22.29
C TYR A 118 5.22 -11.23 -22.27
N LYS A 119 5.56 -11.73 -21.08
CA LYS A 119 6.18 -13.06 -20.92
C LYS A 119 5.30 -14.20 -21.37
N SER A 120 4.00 -14.15 -21.13
CA SER A 120 3.07 -15.18 -21.59
C SER A 120 3.06 -15.30 -23.11
N LYS A 121 3.32 -14.20 -23.82
CA LYS A 121 3.35 -14.17 -25.29
C LYS A 121 4.74 -14.50 -25.87
N HIS A 122 5.79 -13.88 -25.31
CA HIS A 122 7.15 -13.93 -25.88
C HIS A 122 8.08 -14.96 -25.19
N GLY A 123 7.65 -15.54 -24.07
CA GLY A 123 8.42 -16.53 -23.29
C GLY A 123 9.49 -15.93 -22.36
N HIS A 124 9.79 -14.63 -22.48
CA HIS A 124 10.70 -13.89 -21.61
C HIS A 124 10.11 -12.53 -21.20
N TYR A 125 10.71 -11.84 -20.23
CA TYR A 125 10.30 -10.49 -19.83
C TYR A 125 10.87 -9.42 -20.79
N ALA A 126 10.23 -8.25 -20.87
CA ALA A 126 10.72 -7.13 -21.68
C ALA A 126 11.97 -6.49 -21.03
N GLU A 127 12.98 -6.17 -21.83
CA GLU A 127 14.29 -5.69 -21.37
C GLU A 127 14.27 -4.25 -20.86
N ASP A 128 13.46 -3.39 -21.49
CA ASP A 128 13.32 -1.98 -21.14
C ASP A 128 11.85 -1.50 -21.21
N PHE A 129 11.62 -0.27 -20.76
CA PHE A 129 10.28 0.34 -20.77
C PHE A 129 9.77 0.65 -22.18
N ASP A 130 10.65 0.86 -23.17
CA ASP A 130 10.26 1.14 -24.55
C ASP A 130 9.69 -0.12 -25.22
N GLU A 131 10.31 -1.28 -24.99
CA GLU A 131 9.82 -2.58 -25.41
C GLU A 131 8.48 -2.91 -24.71
N LEU A 132 8.39 -2.65 -23.41
CA LEU A 132 7.14 -2.84 -22.65
C LEU A 132 6.01 -1.95 -23.17
N LYS A 133 6.32 -0.69 -23.51
CA LYS A 133 5.39 0.26 -24.12
C LYS A 133 4.95 -0.20 -25.50
N SER A 134 5.90 -0.58 -26.35
CA SER A 134 5.60 -1.07 -27.70
C SER A 134 4.66 -2.28 -27.67
N PHE A 135 4.88 -3.22 -26.76
CA PHE A 135 3.97 -4.33 -26.50
C PHE A 135 2.59 -3.83 -26.05
N PHE A 136 2.55 -2.93 -25.07
CA PHE A 136 1.28 -2.43 -24.56
C PHE A 136 0.42 -1.83 -25.68
N GLU A 137 1.01 -1.01 -26.55
CA GLU A 137 0.29 -0.25 -27.57
C GLU A 137 -0.07 -1.05 -28.82
N ASN A 138 0.81 -1.96 -29.26
CA ASN A 138 0.71 -2.57 -30.60
C ASN A 138 0.39 -4.07 -30.57
N ASP A 139 0.70 -4.77 -29.49
CA ASP A 139 0.59 -6.22 -29.46
C ASP A 139 -0.83 -6.69 -29.15
N LYS A 140 -1.19 -7.78 -29.83
CA LYS A 140 -2.41 -8.54 -29.55
C LYS A 140 -2.12 -9.71 -28.61
N VAL A 141 -3.09 -10.02 -27.77
CA VAL A 141 -3.10 -11.18 -26.86
C VAL A 141 -4.35 -12.03 -27.09
N GLU A 142 -4.25 -13.30 -26.70
CA GLU A 142 -5.36 -14.24 -26.74
C GLU A 142 -6.32 -13.97 -25.58
N LYS A 143 -7.55 -13.59 -25.93
CA LYS A 143 -8.64 -13.43 -24.98
C LYS A 143 -9.68 -14.53 -25.19
N ILE A 144 -9.95 -15.27 -24.13
CA ILE A 144 -11.01 -16.28 -24.11
C ILE A 144 -12.35 -15.55 -23.94
N GLU A 145 -13.16 -15.57 -24.98
CA GLU A 145 -14.55 -15.13 -24.95
C GLU A 145 -15.44 -16.31 -24.54
N SER A 146 -16.03 -16.19 -23.34
CA SER A 146 -16.94 -17.19 -22.79
C SER A 146 -18.35 -16.60 -22.70
N LEU A 147 -19.26 -17.10 -23.54
CA LEU A 147 -20.69 -16.77 -23.49
C LEU A 147 -21.49 -18.00 -23.10
N GLY A 148 -22.49 -17.83 -22.24
CA GLY A 148 -23.31 -18.92 -21.74
C GLY A 148 -22.64 -19.75 -20.64
N SER A 149 -23.49 -20.40 -19.85
CA SER A 149 -23.09 -21.29 -18.76
C SER A 149 -22.99 -22.73 -19.25
N VAL A 150 -22.06 -23.51 -18.68
CA VAL A 150 -21.99 -24.94 -18.97
C VAL A 150 -23.27 -25.61 -18.46
N PRO A 151 -23.98 -26.40 -19.27
CA PRO A 151 -25.19 -27.09 -18.82
C PRO A 151 -24.95 -28.00 -17.62
N SER A 152 -25.74 -27.81 -16.56
CA SER A 152 -25.69 -28.63 -15.34
C SER A 152 -26.44 -29.97 -15.48
N ARG A 153 -26.43 -30.56 -16.67
CA ARG A 153 -27.09 -31.84 -16.98
C ARG A 153 -26.12 -32.83 -17.61
N LYS A 154 -26.54 -34.09 -17.68
CA LYS A 154 -25.83 -35.15 -18.39
C LYS A 154 -25.98 -34.96 -19.91
N LEU A 155 -24.99 -35.47 -20.64
CA LEU A 155 -25.07 -35.61 -22.10
C LEU A 155 -26.29 -36.46 -22.49
N THR A 156 -26.98 -36.09 -23.55
CA THR A 156 -27.99 -36.96 -24.18
C THR A 156 -27.30 -38.04 -25.03
N VAL A 157 -28.07 -39.06 -25.43
CA VAL A 157 -27.57 -40.12 -26.32
C VAL A 157 -27.11 -39.52 -27.65
N GLU A 158 -27.88 -38.58 -28.21
CA GLU A 158 -27.58 -37.88 -29.47
C GLU A 158 -26.30 -37.04 -29.36
N GLU A 159 -26.13 -36.30 -28.26
CA GLU A 159 -24.93 -35.50 -28.00
C GLU A 159 -23.69 -36.36 -27.79
N ARG A 160 -23.82 -37.50 -27.09
CA ARG A 160 -22.73 -38.46 -26.94
C ARG A 160 -22.30 -38.98 -28.30
N ASP A 161 -23.24 -39.42 -29.12
CA ASP A 161 -22.95 -39.99 -30.43
C ASP A 161 -22.35 -38.96 -31.40
N ALA A 162 -22.61 -37.66 -31.17
CA ALA A 162 -21.97 -36.56 -31.90
C ALA A 162 -20.52 -36.26 -31.43
N LEU A 163 -20.19 -36.54 -30.17
CA LEU A 163 -18.87 -36.25 -29.58
C LEU A 163 -17.92 -37.46 -29.56
N TYR A 164 -18.46 -38.66 -29.41
CA TYR A 164 -17.73 -39.88 -29.12
C TYR A 164 -18.23 -41.03 -30.00
N ASP A 165 -17.30 -41.82 -30.52
CA ASP A 165 -17.59 -43.03 -31.30
C ASP A 165 -17.78 -44.28 -30.40
N ASP A 166 -18.18 -44.07 -29.14
CA ASP A 166 -18.35 -45.14 -28.14
C ASP A 166 -19.66 -45.03 -27.35
N LYS A 167 -20.05 -46.14 -26.71
CA LYS A 167 -21.23 -46.22 -25.84
C LYS A 167 -20.87 -46.01 -24.37
N ARG A 168 -20.10 -44.96 -24.06
CA ARG A 168 -19.76 -44.64 -22.67
C ARG A 168 -20.99 -44.32 -21.82
N ALA A 169 -20.83 -44.51 -20.51
CA ALA A 169 -21.86 -44.18 -19.53
C ALA A 169 -22.12 -42.66 -19.51
N LEU A 170 -23.41 -42.30 -19.38
CA LEU A 170 -23.90 -40.92 -19.25
C LEU A 170 -24.18 -40.61 -17.78
N ASP A 171 -23.23 -40.92 -16.91
CA ASP A 171 -23.36 -40.78 -15.46
C ASP A 171 -22.89 -39.41 -14.94
N LYS A 172 -22.07 -38.70 -15.72
CA LYS A 172 -21.48 -37.39 -15.38
C LYS A 172 -22.17 -36.23 -16.07
N ASN A 173 -22.15 -35.07 -15.42
CA ASN A 173 -22.58 -33.81 -16.01
C ASN A 173 -21.63 -33.39 -17.13
N MET A 174 -22.17 -32.65 -18.09
CA MET A 174 -21.44 -32.12 -19.23
C MET A 174 -20.27 -31.25 -18.77
N THR A 175 -19.10 -31.51 -19.33
CA THR A 175 -17.91 -30.68 -19.12
C THR A 175 -17.91 -29.47 -20.05
N GLU A 176 -17.16 -28.43 -19.68
CA GLU A 176 -17.03 -27.22 -20.51
C GLU A 176 -16.50 -27.51 -21.92
N ARG A 177 -15.59 -28.49 -22.04
CA ARG A 177 -15.05 -28.93 -23.32
C ARG A 177 -16.11 -29.62 -24.18
N GLU A 178 -16.95 -30.47 -23.59
CA GLU A 178 -18.04 -31.14 -24.32
C GLU A 178 -19.10 -30.13 -24.77
N ALA A 179 -19.48 -29.19 -23.89
CA ALA A 179 -20.40 -28.10 -24.24
C ALA A 179 -19.86 -27.24 -25.40
N ALA A 180 -18.56 -26.92 -25.39
CA ALA A 180 -17.90 -26.17 -26.45
C ALA A 180 -17.90 -26.92 -27.79
N LEU A 181 -17.62 -28.22 -27.78
CA LEU A 181 -17.63 -29.05 -28.98
C LEU A 181 -19.04 -29.18 -29.57
N LEU A 182 -20.06 -29.41 -28.72
CA LEU A 182 -21.46 -29.49 -29.16
C LEU A 182 -21.96 -28.17 -29.74
N ALA A 183 -21.61 -27.04 -29.10
CA ALA A 183 -21.93 -25.72 -29.62
C ALA A 183 -21.23 -25.45 -30.96
N ALA A 184 -19.96 -25.83 -31.10
CA ALA A 184 -19.21 -25.71 -32.35
C ALA A 184 -19.76 -26.60 -33.48
N GLN A 185 -20.34 -27.76 -33.16
CA GLN A 185 -21.04 -28.63 -34.10
C GLN A 185 -22.45 -28.15 -34.47
N GLY A 186 -22.89 -26.99 -33.97
CA GLY A 186 -24.19 -26.41 -34.28
C GLY A 186 -25.34 -26.92 -33.41
N ASN A 187 -25.06 -27.41 -32.20
CA ASN A 187 -26.05 -27.90 -31.24
C ASN A 187 -26.93 -29.04 -31.81
N PRO A 188 -26.37 -30.25 -32.00
CA PRO A 188 -27.02 -31.35 -32.72
C PRO A 188 -28.34 -31.82 -32.08
N SER A 189 -28.50 -31.65 -30.77
CA SER A 189 -29.71 -31.99 -30.00
C SER A 189 -30.74 -30.85 -29.94
N ASN A 190 -30.46 -29.69 -30.53
CA ASN A 190 -31.25 -28.45 -30.39
C ASN A 190 -31.56 -28.10 -28.92
N ALA A 191 -30.61 -28.35 -28.01
CA ALA A 191 -30.82 -28.09 -26.60
C ALA A 191 -30.82 -26.59 -26.30
N GLU A 192 -31.86 -26.08 -25.63
CA GLU A 192 -31.99 -24.66 -25.30
C GLU A 192 -30.87 -24.15 -24.38
N ASP A 193 -30.34 -25.01 -23.51
CA ASP A 193 -29.27 -24.67 -22.58
C ASP A 193 -27.88 -24.54 -23.24
N LEU A 194 -27.72 -25.05 -24.46
CA LEU A 194 -26.55 -24.82 -25.32
C LEU A 194 -26.74 -23.64 -26.29
N ALA A 195 -27.95 -23.06 -26.36
CA ALA A 195 -28.23 -21.94 -27.26
C ALA A 195 -27.39 -20.71 -26.85
N GLY A 196 -26.56 -20.23 -27.78
CA GLY A 196 -25.68 -19.08 -27.54
C GLY A 196 -24.45 -19.39 -26.68
N PHE A 197 -24.20 -20.66 -26.33
CA PHE A 197 -22.95 -21.07 -25.69
C PHE A 197 -21.80 -20.87 -26.68
N LYS A 198 -20.79 -20.08 -26.29
CA LYS A 198 -19.59 -19.84 -27.10
C LYS A 198 -18.37 -19.92 -26.21
N ARG A 199 -17.36 -20.65 -26.68
CA ARG A 199 -16.00 -20.66 -26.14
C ARG A 199 -15.07 -20.43 -27.31
N ASP A 200 -14.57 -19.22 -27.44
CA ASP A 200 -13.76 -18.81 -28.58
C ASP A 200 -12.53 -18.03 -28.09
N THR A 201 -11.43 -18.14 -28.82
CA THR A 201 -10.19 -17.43 -28.49
C THR A 201 -9.97 -16.38 -29.56
N LEU A 202 -10.15 -15.12 -29.18
CA LEU A 202 -10.00 -13.99 -30.09
C LEU A 202 -8.70 -13.25 -29.79
N GLN A 203 -8.06 -12.75 -30.85
CA GLN A 203 -6.88 -11.90 -30.73
C GLN A 203 -7.33 -10.45 -30.57
N VAL A 204 -7.14 -9.88 -29.38
CA VAL A 204 -7.50 -8.48 -29.06
C VAL A 204 -6.25 -7.69 -28.71
N LEU A 205 -6.26 -6.37 -28.91
CA LEU A 205 -5.15 -5.52 -28.48
C LEU A 205 -5.03 -5.58 -26.95
N TYR A 206 -3.80 -5.76 -26.45
CA TYR A 206 -3.57 -5.88 -25.01
C TYR A 206 -3.99 -4.60 -24.26
N LYS A 207 -3.71 -3.42 -24.84
CA LYS A 207 -4.19 -2.13 -24.31
C LYS A 207 -5.68 -2.13 -24.01
N ASP A 208 -6.50 -2.59 -24.96
CA ASP A 208 -7.97 -2.57 -24.80
C ASP A 208 -8.42 -3.53 -23.70
N GLU A 209 -7.81 -4.71 -23.62
CA GLU A 209 -8.09 -5.67 -22.56
C GLU A 209 -7.70 -5.10 -21.18
N PHE A 210 -6.47 -4.59 -21.06
CA PHE A 210 -5.95 -4.00 -19.83
C PHE A 210 -6.82 -2.83 -19.35
N LEU A 211 -7.14 -1.89 -20.26
CA LEU A 211 -7.97 -0.72 -19.94
C LEU A 211 -9.44 -1.07 -19.71
N SER A 212 -9.93 -2.21 -20.21
CA SER A 212 -11.32 -2.66 -19.97
C SER A 212 -11.53 -3.24 -18.56
N SER A 213 -10.45 -3.57 -17.84
CA SER A 213 -10.53 -4.20 -16.53
C SER A 213 -11.21 -3.31 -15.49
N ARG A 214 -12.31 -3.79 -14.91
CA ARG A 214 -13.07 -3.05 -13.88
C ARG A 214 -12.28 -2.87 -12.58
N SER A 215 -11.46 -3.83 -12.20
CA SER A 215 -10.65 -3.73 -10.98
C SER A 215 -9.63 -2.61 -11.09
N LEU A 216 -8.92 -2.52 -12.23
CA LEU A 216 -7.93 -1.47 -12.47
C LEU A 216 -8.57 -0.08 -12.52
N LYS A 217 -9.75 0.05 -13.14
CA LYS A 217 -10.49 1.33 -13.14
C LYS A 217 -10.84 1.76 -11.72
N ARG A 218 -11.37 0.85 -10.91
CA ARG A 218 -11.74 1.14 -9.52
C ARG A 218 -10.53 1.51 -8.67
N GLU A 219 -9.42 0.78 -8.79
CA GLU A 219 -8.19 1.08 -8.04
C GLU A 219 -7.63 2.47 -8.40
N ARG A 220 -7.66 2.85 -9.68
CA ARG A 220 -7.24 4.21 -10.12
C ARG A 220 -8.17 5.30 -9.57
N GLU A 221 -9.49 5.08 -9.61
CA GLU A 221 -10.47 6.00 -9.04
C GLU A 221 -10.28 6.19 -7.53
N GLU A 222 -10.05 5.10 -6.79
CA GLU A 222 -9.79 5.12 -5.34
C GLU A 222 -8.50 5.89 -5.00
N LEU A 223 -7.48 5.82 -5.86
CA LEU A 223 -6.23 6.55 -5.72
C LEU A 223 -6.28 8.00 -6.26
N GLY A 224 -7.42 8.42 -6.83
CA GLY A 224 -7.57 9.75 -7.45
C GLY A 224 -6.68 9.96 -8.67
N LEU A 225 -6.35 8.88 -9.38
CA LEU A 225 -5.53 8.91 -10.60
C LEU A 225 -6.42 9.18 -11.82
N GLY A 226 -5.88 9.93 -12.78
CA GLY A 226 -6.56 10.23 -14.05
C GLY A 226 -6.56 9.05 -15.03
N GLU A 227 -6.67 9.36 -16.32
CA GLU A 227 -6.54 8.36 -17.39
C GLU A 227 -5.19 7.65 -17.32
N PHE A 228 -5.17 6.38 -17.72
CA PHE A 228 -3.94 5.60 -17.71
C PHE A 228 -3.00 6.07 -18.82
N ASP A 229 -1.78 6.43 -18.44
CA ASP A 229 -0.69 6.74 -19.33
C ASP A 229 0.46 5.73 -19.11
N ILE A 230 0.89 5.08 -20.19
CA ILE A 230 1.98 4.11 -20.17
C ILE A 230 3.33 4.80 -19.95
N ASP A 231 3.48 6.05 -20.41
CA ASP A 231 4.73 6.81 -20.29
C ASP A 231 5.02 7.24 -18.84
N GLU A 232 3.99 7.31 -18.00
CA GLU A 232 4.15 7.60 -16.58
C GLU A 232 4.64 6.39 -15.78
N LEU A 233 4.43 5.16 -16.26
CA LEU A 233 4.78 3.94 -15.51
C LEU A 233 6.27 3.81 -15.24
N LYS A 234 7.14 4.37 -16.08
CA LYS A 234 8.59 4.27 -15.86
C LYS A 234 9.08 5.09 -14.67
N TYR A 235 8.28 6.06 -14.21
CA TYR A 235 8.65 6.95 -13.10
C TYR A 235 8.09 6.48 -11.77
N ILE A 236 8.84 6.72 -10.69
CA ILE A 236 8.41 6.50 -9.31
C ILE A 236 7.47 7.65 -8.92
N PRO A 237 6.20 7.37 -8.56
CA PRO A 237 5.26 8.41 -8.15
C PRO A 237 5.77 9.21 -6.95
N MET A 238 5.43 10.50 -6.89
CA MET A 238 5.79 11.42 -5.79
C MET A 238 7.30 11.67 -5.59
N THR A 239 8.14 11.45 -6.61
CA THR A 239 9.56 11.82 -6.57
C THR A 239 9.81 13.16 -7.27
N ASP A 240 10.66 13.99 -6.65
CA ASP A 240 11.17 15.25 -7.22
C ASP A 240 12.68 15.40 -6.92
N PRO A 241 13.57 15.37 -7.93
CA PRO A 241 13.30 15.17 -9.36
C PRO A 241 12.69 13.79 -9.64
N ARG A 242 12.00 13.64 -10.78
CA ARG A 242 11.39 12.37 -11.18
C ARG A 242 12.46 11.27 -11.27
N GLU A 243 12.37 10.28 -10.38
CA GLU A 243 13.20 9.09 -10.39
C GLU A 243 12.54 8.01 -11.25
N GLU A 244 13.33 7.21 -11.98
CA GLU A 244 12.84 6.09 -12.79
C GLU A 244 13.02 4.76 -12.06
N TRP A 245 12.13 3.80 -12.31
CA TRP A 245 12.33 2.42 -11.89
C TRP A 245 13.49 1.80 -12.65
N THR A 246 14.34 1.04 -11.95
CA THR A 246 15.36 0.23 -12.60
C THR A 246 14.78 -1.13 -12.93
N MET A 247 14.94 -1.56 -14.18
CA MET A 247 14.47 -2.85 -14.66
C MET A 247 15.65 -3.69 -15.15
N GLU A 248 15.75 -4.90 -14.63
CA GLU A 248 16.75 -5.87 -15.03
C GLU A 248 16.07 -7.18 -15.39
N THR A 249 16.38 -7.73 -16.56
CA THR A 249 15.85 -9.03 -17.00
C THR A 249 16.97 -9.97 -17.43
N ARG A 250 16.70 -11.27 -17.33
CA ARG A 250 17.59 -12.32 -17.84
C ARG A 250 16.77 -13.41 -18.50
N LYS A 251 17.05 -13.70 -19.77
CA LYS A 251 16.27 -14.67 -20.57
C LYS A 251 16.57 -16.12 -20.21
N ASN A 252 17.86 -16.46 -20.03
CA ASN A 252 18.32 -17.84 -19.88
C ASN A 252 19.09 -18.05 -18.57
N VAL A 253 18.41 -17.95 -17.43
CA VAL A 253 19.03 -18.26 -16.13
C VAL A 253 18.98 -19.78 -15.92
N PRO A 254 20.11 -20.48 -15.71
CA PRO A 254 20.11 -21.92 -15.46
C PRO A 254 19.24 -22.27 -14.24
N PHE A 255 18.28 -23.17 -14.43
CA PHE A 255 17.38 -23.64 -13.40
C PHE A 255 17.26 -25.15 -13.50
N LEU A 256 17.76 -25.87 -12.50
CA LEU A 256 17.95 -27.33 -12.58
C LEU A 256 18.84 -27.73 -13.78
N LYS A 257 19.34 -28.97 -13.81
CA LYS A 257 20.50 -29.37 -14.64
C LYS A 257 20.36 -29.17 -16.16
N SER A 258 19.16 -28.91 -16.69
CA SER A 258 18.91 -28.84 -18.13
C SER A 258 17.87 -27.80 -18.55
N ASP A 259 17.35 -26.98 -17.63
CA ASP A 259 16.28 -26.03 -17.94
C ASP A 259 16.76 -24.60 -17.69
N THR A 260 16.12 -23.64 -18.34
CA THR A 260 16.42 -22.21 -18.20
C THR A 260 15.15 -21.44 -17.96
N ILE A 261 15.22 -20.48 -17.06
CA ILE A 261 14.09 -19.61 -16.71
C ILE A 261 14.38 -18.17 -17.10
N ALA A 262 13.34 -17.46 -17.52
CA ALA A 262 13.34 -16.02 -17.61
C ALA A 262 13.11 -15.41 -16.21
N THR A 263 13.89 -14.41 -15.86
CA THR A 263 13.80 -13.69 -14.57
C THR A 263 13.75 -12.19 -14.78
N ILE A 264 13.15 -11.48 -13.83
CA ILE A 264 13.01 -10.03 -13.82
C ILE A 264 13.25 -9.51 -12.41
N HIS A 265 13.82 -8.32 -12.29
CA HIS A 265 13.86 -7.53 -11.07
C HIS A 265 13.57 -6.07 -11.45
N VAL A 266 12.46 -5.53 -10.92
CA VAL A 266 12.11 -4.11 -11.06
C VAL A 266 12.19 -3.49 -9.67
N TYR A 267 13.02 -2.47 -9.50
CA TYR A 267 13.27 -1.88 -8.19
C TYR A 267 13.56 -0.38 -8.27
N GLY A 268 13.34 0.31 -7.16
CA GLY A 268 13.58 1.74 -6.98
C GLY A 268 13.56 2.10 -5.50
N LYS A 269 13.84 3.35 -5.16
CA LYS A 269 13.75 3.82 -3.78
C LYS A 269 12.32 4.29 -3.50
N GLU A 270 11.86 4.11 -2.26
CA GLU A 270 10.64 4.75 -1.78
C GLU A 270 10.70 6.25 -2.06
N ALA A 271 9.59 6.87 -2.45
CA ALA A 271 9.55 8.33 -2.64
C ALA A 271 9.69 9.07 -1.31
N VAL A 272 8.97 8.59 -0.28
CA VAL A 272 9.01 9.11 1.10
C VAL A 272 9.52 8.00 2.01
N SER A 273 10.47 8.29 2.90
CA SER A 273 10.94 7.32 3.89
C SER A 273 9.86 7.02 4.93
N ARG A 274 9.89 5.82 5.53
CA ARG A 274 8.95 5.45 6.60
C ARG A 274 9.07 6.30 7.88
N PHE A 275 10.24 6.90 8.10
CA PHE A 275 10.52 7.77 9.22
C PHE A 275 11.02 9.11 8.69
N GLU A 276 10.69 10.21 9.36
CA GLU A 276 10.97 11.59 8.88
C GLU A 276 12.45 11.82 8.55
N ASP A 277 13.36 11.26 9.35
CA ASP A 277 14.82 11.36 9.16
C ASP A 277 15.43 10.00 8.74
N GLY A 278 14.61 9.08 8.26
CA GLY A 278 15.03 7.75 7.83
C GLY A 278 15.62 7.73 6.42
N SER A 279 16.36 6.67 6.10
CA SER A 279 16.76 6.40 4.72
C SER A 279 15.60 5.78 3.93
N ARG A 280 15.44 6.20 2.67
CA ARG A 280 14.50 5.62 1.70
C ARG A 280 14.92 4.18 1.41
N LYS A 281 14.01 3.22 1.61
CA LYS A 281 14.31 1.80 1.36
C LYS A 281 14.10 1.46 -0.11
N GLU A 282 14.72 0.37 -0.54
CA GLU A 282 14.45 -0.21 -1.85
C GLU A 282 13.11 -0.94 -1.83
N VAL A 283 12.28 -0.66 -2.83
CA VAL A 283 10.98 -1.29 -3.08
C VAL A 283 10.93 -1.76 -4.52
N GLY A 284 10.28 -2.89 -4.74
CA GLY A 284 10.32 -3.52 -6.05
C GLY A 284 9.66 -4.89 -6.07
N PHE A 285 9.87 -5.60 -7.16
CA PHE A 285 9.46 -6.98 -7.28
C PHE A 285 10.40 -7.79 -8.16
N GLY A 286 10.33 -9.11 -7.97
CA GLY A 286 11.10 -10.04 -8.76
C GLY A 286 12.46 -10.35 -8.19
N ASN A 287 13.16 -11.29 -8.82
CA ASN A 287 14.49 -11.72 -8.41
C ASN A 287 15.24 -12.30 -9.61
N LEU A 288 16.48 -11.88 -9.83
CA LEU A 288 17.31 -12.36 -10.95
C LEU A 288 17.81 -13.81 -10.82
N LYS A 289 17.59 -14.45 -9.68
CA LYS A 289 18.01 -15.83 -9.38
C LYS A 289 16.86 -16.82 -9.47
N THR A 290 15.62 -16.36 -9.39
CA THR A 290 14.43 -17.24 -9.34
C THR A 290 13.36 -16.72 -10.28
N ASN A 291 12.45 -17.59 -10.71
CA ASN A 291 11.30 -17.19 -11.52
C ASN A 291 10.20 -16.51 -10.68
N SER A 292 10.57 -15.97 -9.51
CA SER A 292 9.63 -15.31 -8.62
C SER A 292 9.48 -13.87 -9.04
N ASP A 293 8.24 -13.41 -9.12
CA ASP A 293 7.85 -12.02 -9.32
C ASP A 293 7.21 -11.43 -8.05
N LYS A 294 7.54 -12.00 -6.88
CA LYS A 294 7.03 -11.55 -5.58
C LYS A 294 7.43 -10.10 -5.31
N ALA A 295 6.51 -9.39 -4.67
CA ALA A 295 6.74 -8.02 -4.23
C ALA A 295 7.58 -7.94 -2.96
N THR A 296 8.19 -6.79 -2.70
CA THR A 296 8.75 -6.48 -1.37
C THR A 296 7.68 -6.27 -0.29
N TRP A 297 6.42 -6.01 -0.68
CA TRP A 297 5.29 -5.76 0.24
C TRP A 297 4.34 -6.97 0.43
N GLU A 298 4.67 -8.12 -0.16
CA GLU A 298 3.94 -9.40 -0.04
C GLU A 298 4.57 -10.31 1.02
#